data_AF-A0AAV4PP40-F1
#
_entry.id   AF-A0AAV4PP40-F1
#
_cell.length_a   1.000
_cell.length_b   1.000
_cell.length_c   1.000
_cell.angle_alpha   90.00
_cell.angle_beta   90.00
_cell.angle_gamma   90.00
#
_symmetry.space_group_name_H-M   'P 1'
#
loop_
_entity.id
_entity.type
_entity.pdbx_description
1 polymer ?
#
loop_
_entity_poly.entity_id
_entity_poly.type
_entity_poly.pdbx_seq_one_letter_code
_entity_poly.pdbx_strand_id
1 'polypeptide(L)'
;MQRQFFFHDEFKTDLSQLVFSDQFLHLSSRTASPYLYGLGEQKEGLLRSFNWTRYTIFNQGDLPVPYRNLYGSHPFYLVLENDYDGNANGVFLLNSNAMDAVLQPAPAINWRTIGGILDFFIMLGPTPADVVKQYTGIIGRPFMIPYWSLGFHLCRYGYNSSEKTNETLQRNLDKGVPVDVQWNDIDFMNRRLTFTYDPINFKGLPEFVKSLHEK
;
A
#
# COMPACT_ATOMS: atom_id res chain seq x y z
N MET A 1 23.07 -16.17 24.96
CA MET A 1 24.05 -15.16 24.54
C MET A 1 23.31 -13.83 24.51
N GLN A 2 23.56 -12.93 25.47
CA GLN A 2 22.91 -11.62 25.54
C GLN A 2 23.46 -10.74 24.41
N ARG A 3 22.59 -10.25 23.51
CA ARG A 3 22.95 -9.23 22.52
C ARG A 3 23.29 -7.93 23.27
N GLN A 4 24.50 -7.41 23.06
CA GLN A 4 24.80 -6.00 23.31
C GLN A 4 24.12 -5.22 22.18
N PHE A 5 23.00 -4.57 22.47
CA PHE A 5 22.30 -3.70 21.53
C PHE A 5 23.16 -2.46 21.29
N PHE A 6 23.92 -2.43 20.20
CA PHE A 6 24.47 -1.18 19.70
C PHE A 6 23.45 -0.59 18.74
N PHE A 7 22.60 0.31 19.25
CA PHE A 7 21.77 1.23 18.48
C PHE A 7 22.56 2.05 17.44
N HIS A 8 23.88 1.92 17.44
CA HIS A 8 24.79 2.80 16.73
C HIS A 8 24.65 2.64 15.22
N ASP A 9 24.42 1.45 14.65
CA ASP A 9 24.59 1.24 13.19
C ASP A 9 23.29 1.16 12.35
N GLU A 10 22.11 1.10 12.97
CA GLU A 10 20.85 0.84 12.26
C GLU A 10 20.18 2.11 11.70
N PHE A 11 20.29 3.26 12.39
CA PHE A 11 19.74 4.56 11.97
C PHE A 11 20.66 5.71 12.39
N LYS A 12 21.48 6.20 11.46
CA LYS A 12 22.44 7.31 11.68
C LYS A 12 22.08 8.53 10.84
N THR A 13 21.86 9.66 11.51
CA THR A 13 21.48 10.94 10.89
C THR A 13 22.65 11.90 10.69
N ASP A 14 23.87 11.38 10.58
CA ASP A 14 25.13 12.14 10.52
C ASP A 14 25.52 12.61 9.11
N LEU A 15 24.72 12.29 8.09
CA LEU A 15 25.02 12.55 6.69
C LEU A 15 24.78 13.98 6.23
N SER A 16 23.87 14.69 6.90
CA SER A 16 23.50 16.06 6.54
C SER A 16 22.99 16.82 7.76
N GLN A 17 22.91 18.14 7.64
CA GLN A 17 22.20 18.96 8.63
C GLN A 17 20.69 18.67 8.56
N LEU A 18 20.06 18.66 9.73
CA LEU A 18 18.61 18.72 9.86
C LEU A 18 18.14 20.09 9.34
N VAL A 19 17.17 20.09 8.42
CA VAL A 19 16.44 21.30 8.05
C VAL A 19 15.05 21.22 8.65
N PHE A 20 14.64 22.24 9.39
CA PHE A 20 13.32 22.33 10.00
C PHE A 20 12.77 23.74 9.76
N SER A 21 11.97 23.88 8.71
CA SER A 21 11.27 25.12 8.37
C SER A 21 9.78 24.84 8.18
N ASP A 22 8.96 25.90 8.13
CA ASP A 22 7.49 25.79 8.06
C ASP A 22 7.00 24.87 6.93
N GLN A 23 7.63 24.96 5.74
CA GLN A 23 7.22 24.21 4.55
C GLN A 23 8.34 23.37 3.92
N PHE A 24 9.39 23.09 4.69
CA PHE A 24 10.45 22.20 4.25
C PHE A 24 11.17 21.59 5.46
N LEU A 25 10.97 20.29 5.66
CA LEU A 25 11.65 19.49 6.65
C LEU A 25 12.49 18.44 5.93
N HIS A 26 13.76 18.32 6.31
CA HIS A 26 14.70 17.39 5.70
C HIS A 26 15.56 16.69 6.75
N LEU A 27 15.55 15.36 6.72
CA LEU A 27 16.41 14.50 7.51
C LEU A 27 17.00 13.40 6.61
N SER A 28 18.30 13.18 6.72
CA SER A 28 18.99 12.08 6.04
C SER A 28 19.37 11.00 7.04
N SER A 29 19.25 9.73 6.65
CA SER A 29 19.80 8.61 7.42
C SER A 29 20.53 7.63 6.52
N ARG A 30 21.60 7.03 7.04
CA ARG A 30 22.17 5.80 6.47
C ARG A 30 21.17 4.65 6.62
N THR A 31 21.22 3.69 5.70
CA THR A 31 20.53 2.41 5.84
C THR A 31 21.56 1.31 6.05
N ALA A 32 21.22 0.26 6.80
CA ALA A 32 22.13 -0.83 7.12
C ALA A 32 22.65 -1.59 5.87
N SER A 33 21.89 -1.55 4.78
CA SER A 33 22.25 -2.16 3.49
C SER A 33 21.48 -1.49 2.34
N PRO A 34 21.76 -1.83 1.06
CA PRO A 34 20.94 -1.42 -0.08
C PRO A 34 19.68 -2.31 -0.29
N TYR A 35 19.40 -3.27 0.59
CA TYR A 35 18.26 -4.18 0.51
C TYR A 35 17.00 -3.59 1.18
N LEU A 36 16.46 -2.50 0.61
CA LEU A 36 15.30 -1.76 1.13
C LEU A 36 14.00 -2.10 0.39
N TYR A 37 12.93 -2.29 1.16
CA TYR A 37 11.57 -2.59 0.71
C TYR A 37 10.57 -1.62 1.34
N GLY A 38 9.50 -1.23 0.65
CA GLY A 38 8.48 -0.30 1.18
C GLY A 38 8.33 0.97 0.35
N LEU A 39 8.04 2.12 0.97
CA LEU A 39 7.84 3.41 0.29
C LEU A 39 6.73 3.38 -0.77
N GLY A 40 5.57 2.83 -0.41
CA GLY A 40 4.41 2.71 -1.30
C GLY A 40 3.58 4.00 -1.38
N GLU A 41 2.75 4.18 -2.40
CA GLU A 41 2.45 3.26 -3.50
C GLU A 41 3.22 3.61 -4.78
N GLN A 42 3.90 2.62 -5.38
CA GLN A 42 4.79 2.80 -6.54
C GLN A 42 4.74 1.57 -7.44
N LYS A 43 4.75 1.75 -8.77
CA LYS A 43 4.89 0.63 -9.74
C LYS A 43 6.35 0.40 -10.10
N GLU A 44 7.05 -0.34 -9.26
CA GLU A 44 8.42 -0.80 -9.48
C GLU A 44 8.64 -2.19 -8.84
N GLY A 45 9.85 -2.73 -8.96
CA GLY A 45 10.23 -3.92 -8.19
C GLY A 45 10.11 -3.70 -6.69
N LEU A 46 9.93 -4.81 -5.95
CA LEU A 46 9.79 -4.78 -4.49
C LEU A 46 11.05 -4.19 -3.81
N LEU A 47 12.22 -4.58 -4.30
CA LEU A 47 13.52 -4.02 -3.91
C LEU A 47 13.71 -2.63 -4.53
N ARG A 48 14.02 -1.63 -3.70
CA ARG A 48 14.19 -0.24 -4.14
C ARG A 48 15.59 0.03 -4.69
N SER A 49 15.65 0.91 -5.68
CA SER A 49 16.90 1.34 -6.29
C SER A 49 17.57 2.43 -5.44
N PHE A 50 18.85 2.26 -5.13
CA PHE A 50 19.67 3.28 -4.48
C PHE A 50 20.42 4.16 -5.49
N ASN A 51 20.18 4.01 -6.79
CA ASN A 51 20.82 4.84 -7.81
C ASN A 51 20.10 6.19 -7.97
N TRP A 52 20.29 7.09 -6.99
CA TRP A 52 19.72 8.45 -6.97
C TRP A 52 18.23 8.47 -7.31
N THR A 53 17.49 7.55 -6.70
CA THR A 53 16.08 7.32 -7.03
C THR A 53 15.19 8.06 -6.05
N ARG A 54 14.21 8.80 -6.58
CA ARG A 54 13.24 9.57 -5.81
C ARG A 54 11.89 8.86 -5.81
N TYR A 55 11.37 8.60 -4.62
CA TYR A 55 10.02 8.08 -4.40
C TYR A 55 9.14 9.20 -3.84
N THR A 56 8.29 9.78 -4.69
CA THR A 56 7.32 10.80 -4.30
C THR A 56 6.09 10.14 -3.68
N ILE A 57 5.74 10.54 -2.47
CA ILE A 57 4.66 10.00 -1.65
C ILE A 57 3.60 11.10 -1.49
N PHE A 58 2.59 11.04 -2.37
CA PHE A 58 1.43 11.91 -2.36
C PHE A 58 0.31 11.26 -3.17
N ASN A 59 -0.89 11.15 -2.61
CA ASN A 59 -1.98 10.40 -3.25
C ASN A 59 -2.43 11.08 -4.56
N GLN A 60 -2.44 10.31 -5.66
CA GLN A 60 -2.84 10.77 -6.98
C GLN A 60 -3.60 9.65 -7.71
N GLY A 61 -4.76 10.00 -8.27
CA GLY A 61 -5.52 9.10 -9.13
C GLY A 61 -4.91 9.05 -10.54
N ASP A 62 -3.98 8.13 -10.77
CA ASP A 62 -3.30 7.96 -12.06
C ASP A 62 -3.07 6.48 -12.38
N LEU A 63 -2.92 6.17 -13.66
CA LEU A 63 -2.59 4.81 -14.08
C LEU A 63 -1.29 4.37 -13.43
N PRO A 64 -1.20 3.12 -12.92
CA PRO A 64 0.05 2.58 -12.41
C PRO A 64 1.09 2.50 -13.53
N VAL A 65 1.98 3.49 -13.59
CA VAL A 65 3.15 3.54 -14.47
C VAL A 65 4.38 3.83 -13.60
N PRO A 66 5.57 3.34 -13.98
CA PRO A 66 6.79 3.61 -13.22
C PRO A 66 7.06 5.11 -13.05
N TYR A 67 7.77 5.47 -11.97
CA TYR A 67 8.22 6.83 -11.66
C TYR A 67 7.10 7.88 -11.44
N ARG A 68 5.91 7.45 -11.00
CA ARG A 68 4.81 8.33 -10.56
C ARG A 68 4.32 7.95 -9.18
N ASN A 69 3.93 8.96 -8.40
CA ASN A 69 3.13 8.77 -7.20
C ASN A 69 1.72 8.27 -7.57
N LEU A 70 1.20 7.31 -6.79
CA LEU A 70 -0.06 6.62 -7.06
C LEU A 70 -1.09 6.88 -5.94
N TYR A 71 -2.05 5.97 -5.74
CA TYR A 71 -3.25 6.21 -4.94
C TYR A 71 -2.99 6.30 -3.43
N GLY A 72 -1.98 5.57 -2.94
CA GLY A 72 -1.64 5.48 -1.52
C GLY A 72 -0.29 6.09 -1.14
N SER A 73 -0.18 6.43 0.15
CA SER A 73 1.03 6.98 0.78
C SER A 73 1.40 6.19 2.02
N HIS A 74 2.55 5.52 1.97
CA HIS A 74 3.07 4.64 3.01
C HIS A 74 4.55 4.96 3.27
N PRO A 75 4.87 5.97 4.10
CA PRO A 75 6.23 6.39 4.45
C PRO A 75 6.89 5.43 5.45
N PHE A 76 6.87 4.14 5.13
CA PHE A 76 7.49 3.05 5.87
C PHE A 76 8.45 2.29 4.94
N TYR A 77 9.61 1.91 5.47
CA TYR A 77 10.49 0.96 4.81
C TYR A 77 11.00 -0.12 5.79
N LEU A 78 11.38 -1.26 5.23
CA LEU A 78 12.09 -2.35 5.86
C LEU A 78 13.43 -2.53 5.15
N VAL A 79 14.52 -2.68 5.89
CA VAL A 79 15.85 -2.98 5.37
C VAL A 79 16.29 -4.33 5.89
N LEU A 80 16.70 -5.23 4.99
CA LEU A 80 17.42 -6.45 5.35
C LEU A 80 18.88 -6.08 5.60
N GLU A 81 19.42 -6.41 6.77
CA GLU A 81 20.79 -6.10 7.14
C GLU A 81 21.77 -6.97 6.35
N ASN A 82 22.97 -6.45 6.08
CA ASN A 82 24.00 -7.20 5.37
C ASN A 82 24.81 -8.06 6.34
N ASP A 83 24.12 -8.97 7.03
CA ASP A 83 24.70 -9.96 7.91
C ASP A 83 24.36 -11.40 7.47
N TYR A 84 25.05 -12.37 8.05
CA TYR A 84 24.82 -13.79 7.76
C TYR A 84 23.56 -14.34 8.46
N ASP A 85 22.95 -13.56 9.37
CA ASP A 85 21.86 -13.99 10.24
C ASP A 85 20.47 -13.63 9.65
N GLY A 86 20.43 -12.80 8.61
CA GLY A 86 19.19 -12.35 7.97
C GLY A 86 18.40 -11.36 8.83
N ASN A 87 19.10 -10.55 9.64
CA ASN A 87 18.42 -9.55 10.47
C ASN A 87 17.80 -8.46 9.61
N ALA A 88 16.79 -7.78 10.15
CA ALA A 88 16.12 -6.68 9.50
C ALA A 88 15.66 -5.64 10.52
N ASN A 89 15.64 -4.40 10.08
CA ASN A 89 15.00 -3.29 10.78
C ASN A 89 14.00 -2.59 9.86
N GLY A 90 13.22 -1.66 10.41
CA GLY A 90 12.33 -0.82 9.65
C GLY A 90 12.17 0.56 10.25
N VAL A 91 11.79 1.51 9.41
CA VAL A 91 11.57 2.90 9.82
C VAL A 91 10.25 3.38 9.24
N PHE A 92 9.44 4.00 10.09
CA PHE A 92 8.19 4.65 9.72
C PHE A 92 8.25 6.14 10.09
N LEU A 93 7.98 7.01 9.12
CA LEU A 93 7.79 8.44 9.35
C LEU A 93 6.29 8.73 9.42
N LEU A 94 5.77 9.04 10.61
CA LEU A 94 4.38 9.45 10.80
C LEU A 94 4.20 10.90 10.35
N ASN A 95 4.11 11.10 9.04
CA ASN A 95 3.85 12.38 8.40
C ASN A 95 2.95 12.16 7.18
N SER A 96 1.99 13.07 6.96
CA SER A 96 1.00 12.96 5.87
C SER A 96 1.09 14.08 4.84
N ASN A 97 2.04 15.00 4.98
CA ASN A 97 2.29 16.02 3.96
C ASN A 97 2.95 15.36 2.74
N ALA A 98 2.87 16.03 1.59
CA ALA A 98 3.56 15.56 0.39
C ALA A 98 5.07 15.47 0.67
N MET A 99 5.67 14.34 0.30
CA MET A 99 7.07 14.10 0.61
C MET A 99 7.81 13.34 -0.48
N ASP A 100 9.11 13.50 -0.51
CA ASP A 100 10.05 12.68 -1.27
C ASP A 100 10.93 11.86 -0.32
N ALA A 101 11.03 10.57 -0.60
CA ALA A 101 12.09 9.70 -0.09
C ALA A 101 13.14 9.50 -1.20
N VAL A 102 14.34 10.06 -1.02
CA VAL A 102 15.41 9.98 -2.02
C VAL A 102 16.49 9.01 -1.57
N LEU A 103 16.63 7.89 -2.29
CA LEU A 103 17.67 6.88 -2.05
C LEU A 103 18.93 7.17 -2.85
N GLN A 104 20.10 7.00 -2.23
CA GLN A 104 21.40 7.30 -2.84
C GLN A 104 22.44 6.20 -2.58
N PRO A 105 23.48 6.02 -3.43
CA PRO A 105 24.37 4.85 -3.40
C PRO A 105 25.23 4.67 -2.14
N ALA A 106 25.23 5.64 -1.22
CA ALA A 106 25.95 5.60 0.05
C ALA A 106 25.34 4.65 1.10
N PRO A 107 24.55 3.65 0.66
CA PRO A 107 23.14 3.43 1.02
C PRO A 107 22.57 4.39 2.06
N ALA A 108 21.83 5.39 1.59
CA ALA A 108 21.15 6.34 2.47
C ALA A 108 19.80 6.79 1.89
N ILE A 109 18.93 7.24 2.79
CA ILE A 109 17.62 7.81 2.48
C ILE A 109 17.57 9.27 2.95
N ASN A 110 17.05 10.15 2.11
CA ASN A 110 16.73 11.53 2.46
C ASN A 110 15.21 11.67 2.49
N TRP A 111 14.65 11.97 3.67
CA TRP A 111 13.25 12.31 3.84
C TRP A 111 13.08 13.81 3.64
N ARG A 112 12.23 14.23 2.71
CA ARG A 112 11.91 15.63 2.45
C ARG A 112 10.41 15.80 2.45
N THR A 113 9.86 16.51 3.43
CA THR A 113 8.41 16.75 3.52
C THR A 113 8.11 18.25 3.60
N ILE A 114 6.97 18.67 3.06
CA ILE A 114 6.57 20.09 2.95
C ILE A 114 5.75 20.60 4.14
N GLY A 115 5.75 19.89 5.26
CA GLY A 115 5.07 20.33 6.48
C GLY A 115 4.98 19.25 7.55
N GLY A 116 4.25 19.56 8.63
CA GLY A 116 4.07 18.67 9.76
C GLY A 116 5.31 18.63 10.66
N ILE A 117 5.60 17.45 11.22
CA ILE A 117 6.76 17.20 12.07
C ILE A 117 7.53 15.96 11.58
N LEU A 118 8.74 15.76 12.11
CA LEU A 118 9.53 14.54 11.92
C LEU A 118 9.30 13.57 13.08
N ASP A 119 8.25 12.77 12.98
CA ASP A 119 7.87 11.75 13.98
C ASP A 119 8.26 10.35 13.47
N PHE A 120 9.38 9.81 13.97
CA PHE A 120 9.97 8.56 13.50
C PHE A 120 9.79 7.41 14.48
N PHE A 121 9.39 6.26 13.96
CA PHE A 121 9.36 4.98 14.66
C PHE A 121 10.37 4.03 14.04
N ILE A 122 11.15 3.35 14.87
CA ILE A 122 12.17 2.38 14.44
C ILE A 122 11.81 1.00 15.00
N MET A 123 11.73 0.02 14.10
CA MET A 123 11.42 -1.37 14.39
C MET A 123 12.69 -2.21 14.25
N LEU A 124 13.10 -2.90 15.31
CA LEU A 124 14.41 -3.56 15.42
C LEU A 124 14.40 -5.04 14.97
N GLY A 125 13.26 -5.58 14.53
CA GLY A 125 13.15 -6.98 14.10
C GLY A 125 13.27 -7.99 15.26
N PRO A 126 14.07 -9.07 15.14
CA PRO A 126 15.20 -9.22 14.22
C PRO A 126 14.82 -9.76 12.84
N THR A 127 13.71 -10.47 12.66
CA THR A 127 13.33 -10.99 11.34
C THR A 127 12.48 -9.98 10.56
N PRO A 128 12.42 -10.05 9.21
CA PRO A 128 11.49 -9.21 8.45
C PRO A 128 10.03 -9.33 8.90
N ALA A 129 9.61 -10.53 9.33
CA ALA A 129 8.28 -10.76 9.88
C ALA A 129 8.06 -10.03 11.22
N ASP A 130 9.07 -9.99 12.09
CA ASP A 130 9.01 -9.25 13.34
C ASP A 130 8.95 -7.73 13.12
N VAL A 131 9.69 -7.21 12.14
CA VAL A 131 9.62 -5.79 11.74
C VAL A 131 8.18 -5.43 11.33
N VAL A 132 7.57 -6.24 10.46
CA VAL A 132 6.17 -6.01 10.04
C VAL A 132 5.19 -6.16 11.21
N LYS A 133 5.42 -7.11 12.13
CA LYS A 133 4.61 -7.30 13.34
C LYS A 133 4.70 -6.11 14.29
N GLN A 134 5.87 -5.50 14.44
CA GLN A 134 6.09 -4.29 15.24
C GLN A 134 5.44 -3.08 14.58
N TYR A 135 5.65 -2.88 13.27
CA TYR A 135 5.03 -1.80 12.50
C TYR A 135 3.50 -1.84 12.58
N THR A 136 2.89 -3.00 12.30
CA THR A 136 1.43 -3.18 12.44
C THR A 136 0.95 -3.15 13.88
N GLY A 137 1.83 -3.28 14.86
CA GLY A 137 1.52 -3.00 16.27
C GLY A 137 1.32 -1.51 16.55
N ILE A 138 1.96 -0.63 15.76
CA ILE A 138 1.87 0.83 15.86
C ILE A 138 0.69 1.35 15.04
N ILE A 139 0.61 0.98 13.76
CA ILE A 139 -0.39 1.53 12.83
C ILE A 139 -1.74 0.81 12.86
N GLY A 140 -1.86 -0.26 13.64
CA GLY A 140 -3.02 -1.15 13.67
C GLY A 140 -2.80 -2.41 12.83
N ARG A 141 -3.29 -3.53 13.37
CA ARG A 141 -3.22 -4.82 12.68
C ARG A 141 -4.27 -4.90 11.58
N PRO A 142 -4.02 -5.64 10.48
CA PRO A 142 -5.06 -5.93 9.50
C PRO A 142 -6.30 -6.50 10.17
N PHE A 143 -7.48 -6.02 9.77
CA PHE A 143 -8.75 -6.53 10.30
C PHE A 143 -9.00 -7.95 9.78
N MET A 144 -9.73 -8.75 10.57
CA MET A 144 -10.17 -10.06 10.10
C MET A 144 -11.24 -9.88 9.02
N ILE A 145 -10.96 -10.39 7.82
CA ILE A 145 -11.87 -10.31 6.68
C ILE A 145 -12.93 -11.42 6.75
N PRO A 146 -14.15 -11.19 6.24
CA PRO A 146 -15.15 -12.25 6.16
C PRO A 146 -14.69 -13.35 5.21
N TYR A 147 -14.99 -14.62 5.53
CA TYR A 147 -14.43 -15.75 4.79
C TYR A 147 -14.76 -15.72 3.29
N TRP A 148 -15.97 -15.29 2.92
CA TRP A 148 -16.40 -15.18 1.52
C TRP A 148 -15.53 -14.23 0.69
N SER A 149 -14.85 -13.25 1.31
CA SER A 149 -13.99 -12.30 0.57
C SER A 149 -12.63 -12.87 0.20
N LEU A 150 -12.31 -14.09 0.65
CA LEU A 150 -11.14 -14.85 0.19
C LEU A 150 -11.43 -15.65 -1.08
N GLY A 151 -12.70 -15.73 -1.47
CA GLY A 151 -13.15 -16.39 -2.70
C GLY A 151 -12.82 -15.59 -3.96
N PHE A 152 -13.32 -16.06 -5.10
CA PHE A 152 -13.09 -15.36 -6.36
C PHE A 152 -14.11 -14.23 -6.56
N HIS A 153 -13.61 -13.04 -6.90
CA HIS A 153 -14.40 -11.83 -7.16
C HIS A 153 -14.44 -11.56 -8.67
N LEU A 154 -15.65 -11.43 -9.23
CA LEU A 154 -15.84 -11.11 -10.64
C LEU A 154 -16.39 -9.68 -10.79
N CYS A 155 -15.70 -8.86 -11.59
CA CYS A 155 -16.08 -7.48 -11.85
C CYS A 155 -15.68 -7.06 -13.27
N ARG A 156 -16.36 -6.04 -13.79
CA ARG A 156 -15.87 -5.18 -14.86
C ARG A 156 -16.59 -3.83 -14.82
N TYR A 157 -15.95 -2.82 -15.39
CA TYR A 157 -16.67 -1.67 -15.91
C TYR A 157 -17.49 -2.11 -17.14
N GLY A 158 -18.80 -1.88 -17.11
CA GLY A 158 -19.66 -1.99 -18.29
C GLY A 158 -20.33 -3.34 -18.50
N TYR A 159 -20.97 -3.89 -17.47
CA TYR A 159 -22.00 -4.91 -17.67
C TYR A 159 -23.26 -4.28 -18.29
N ASN A 160 -23.58 -3.04 -17.91
CA ASN A 160 -24.64 -2.18 -18.43
C ASN A 160 -26.09 -2.65 -18.20
N SER A 161 -26.33 -3.81 -17.59
CA SER A 161 -27.66 -4.22 -17.10
C SER A 161 -27.58 -5.37 -16.09
N SER A 162 -28.64 -5.56 -15.29
CA SER A 162 -28.77 -6.73 -14.41
C SER A 162 -28.78 -8.05 -15.19
N GLU A 163 -29.39 -8.06 -16.38
CA GLU A 163 -29.43 -9.24 -17.26
C GLU A 163 -28.03 -9.62 -17.74
N LYS A 164 -27.24 -8.67 -18.24
CA LYS A 164 -25.87 -8.92 -18.71
C LYS A 164 -24.92 -9.31 -17.59
N THR A 165 -25.15 -8.77 -16.39
CA THR A 165 -24.44 -9.19 -15.17
C THR A 165 -24.74 -10.67 -14.89
N ASN A 166 -26.02 -11.05 -14.82
CA ASN A 166 -26.42 -12.43 -14.54
C ASN A 166 -25.96 -13.41 -15.63
N GLU A 167 -26.12 -13.06 -16.91
CA GLU A 167 -25.61 -13.87 -18.04
C GLU A 167 -24.10 -14.14 -17.89
N THR A 168 -23.32 -13.11 -17.56
CA THR A 168 -21.87 -13.26 -17.39
C THR A 168 -21.53 -14.15 -16.19
N LEU A 169 -22.25 -13.98 -15.08
CA LEU A 169 -22.08 -14.83 -13.90
C LEU A 169 -22.44 -16.29 -14.20
N GLN A 170 -23.63 -16.55 -14.74
CA GLN A 170 -24.07 -17.92 -15.07
C GLN A 170 -23.10 -18.60 -16.02
N ARG A 171 -22.63 -17.92 -17.07
CA ARG A 171 -21.64 -18.51 -17.98
C ARG A 171 -20.36 -18.97 -17.29
N ASN A 172 -19.90 -18.28 -16.24
CA ASN A 172 -18.74 -18.71 -15.45
C ASN A 172 -19.09 -19.91 -14.56
N LEU A 173 -20.25 -19.87 -13.89
CA LEU A 173 -20.74 -20.96 -13.04
C LEU A 173 -20.98 -22.25 -13.85
N ASP A 174 -21.58 -22.15 -15.04
CA ASP A 174 -21.83 -23.26 -15.98
C ASP A 174 -20.52 -23.92 -16.46
N LYS A 175 -19.40 -23.19 -16.38
CA LYS A 175 -18.05 -23.69 -16.68
C LYS A 175 -17.32 -24.22 -15.46
N GLY A 176 -17.97 -24.27 -14.29
CA GLY A 176 -17.39 -24.74 -13.04
C GLY A 176 -16.40 -23.77 -12.41
N VAL A 177 -16.40 -22.48 -12.81
CA VAL A 177 -15.59 -21.47 -12.14
C VAL A 177 -16.27 -21.09 -10.82
N PRO A 178 -15.61 -21.27 -9.66
CA PRO A 178 -16.16 -20.81 -8.40
C PRO A 178 -16.15 -19.27 -8.38
N VAL A 179 -17.29 -18.66 -8.05
CA VAL A 179 -17.43 -17.21 -7.93
C VAL A 179 -18.19 -16.93 -6.63
N ASP A 180 -17.51 -16.34 -5.65
CA ASP A 180 -18.08 -16.01 -4.35
C ASP A 180 -18.71 -14.61 -4.35
N VAL A 181 -18.17 -13.68 -5.15
CA VAL A 181 -18.61 -12.27 -5.15
C VAL A 181 -18.75 -11.72 -6.55
N GLN A 182 -19.96 -11.28 -6.89
CA GLN A 182 -20.24 -10.51 -8.10
C GLN A 182 -20.26 -9.01 -7.77
N TRP A 183 -19.50 -8.22 -8.51
CA TRP A 183 -19.46 -6.76 -8.40
C TRP A 183 -20.13 -6.11 -9.60
N ASN A 184 -20.67 -4.91 -9.43
CA ASN A 184 -20.99 -4.00 -10.53
C ASN A 184 -20.22 -2.71 -10.32
N ASP A 185 -19.72 -2.12 -11.40
CA ASP A 185 -19.07 -0.81 -11.37
C ASP A 185 -20.15 0.28 -11.41
N ILE A 186 -19.78 1.53 -11.69
CA ILE A 186 -20.68 2.69 -11.76
C ILE A 186 -21.84 2.54 -12.76
N ASP A 187 -21.85 1.50 -13.59
CA ASP A 187 -22.90 1.22 -14.57
C ASP A 187 -24.24 0.88 -13.93
N PHE A 188 -24.28 0.34 -12.70
CA PHE A 188 -25.57 0.09 -12.04
C PHE A 188 -26.29 1.38 -11.63
N MET A 189 -25.55 2.48 -11.43
CA MET A 189 -26.06 3.71 -10.83
C MET A 189 -26.91 4.54 -11.81
N ASN A 190 -27.97 5.18 -11.30
CA ASN A 190 -28.72 6.15 -12.09
C ASN A 190 -27.84 7.40 -12.33
N ARG A 191 -27.42 7.62 -13.58
CA ARG A 191 -26.56 8.76 -13.97
C ARG A 191 -25.27 8.87 -13.14
N ARG A 192 -24.70 7.74 -12.71
CA ARG A 192 -23.49 7.66 -11.85
C ARG A 192 -23.64 8.37 -10.50
N LEU A 193 -24.87 8.49 -10.00
CA LEU A 193 -25.16 9.04 -8.68
C LEU A 193 -25.10 7.93 -7.62
N THR A 194 -24.33 8.17 -6.56
CA THR A 194 -24.24 7.27 -5.41
C THR A 194 -25.61 7.03 -4.78
N PHE A 195 -25.84 5.84 -4.22
CA PHE A 195 -27.11 5.44 -3.58
C PHE A 195 -28.33 5.43 -4.51
N THR A 196 -28.10 5.21 -5.81
CA THR A 196 -29.16 5.01 -6.80
C THR A 196 -28.86 3.79 -7.66
N TYR A 197 -29.87 3.25 -8.35
CA TYR A 197 -29.66 2.32 -9.46
C TYR A 197 -30.53 2.72 -10.66
N ASP A 198 -30.07 2.43 -11.87
CA ASP A 198 -30.77 2.76 -13.12
C ASP A 198 -32.11 1.97 -13.18
N PRO A 199 -33.26 2.65 -13.19
CA PRO A 199 -34.58 2.00 -13.12
C PRO A 199 -34.99 1.31 -14.44
N ILE A 200 -34.22 1.46 -15.51
CA ILE A 200 -34.45 0.84 -16.81
C ILE A 200 -33.53 -0.37 -16.97
N ASN A 201 -32.21 -0.14 -16.95
CA ASN A 201 -31.22 -1.16 -17.23
C ASN A 201 -30.96 -2.10 -16.04
N PHE A 202 -31.11 -1.58 -14.82
CA PHE A 202 -30.91 -2.31 -13.58
C PHE A 202 -32.20 -2.51 -12.79
N LYS A 203 -33.35 -2.46 -13.48
CA LYS A 203 -34.68 -2.66 -12.86
C LYS A 203 -34.82 -3.96 -12.05
N GLY A 204 -34.12 -5.01 -12.47
CA GLY A 204 -34.13 -6.33 -11.82
C GLY A 204 -32.97 -6.57 -10.84
N LEU A 205 -32.22 -5.51 -10.50
CA LEU A 205 -31.09 -5.61 -9.58
C LEU A 205 -31.49 -6.13 -8.19
N PRO A 206 -32.61 -5.69 -7.57
CA PRO A 206 -33.03 -6.20 -6.27
C PRO A 206 -33.28 -7.72 -6.27
N GLU A 207 -33.99 -8.23 -7.28
CA GLU A 207 -34.29 -9.65 -7.43
C GLU A 207 -33.03 -10.45 -7.73
N PHE A 208 -32.14 -9.91 -8.57
CA PHE A 208 -30.84 -10.51 -8.84
C PHE A 208 -30.02 -10.67 -7.56
N VAL A 209 -29.85 -9.61 -6.77
CA VAL A 209 -29.12 -9.66 -5.48
C VAL A 209 -29.75 -10.66 -4.52
N LYS A 210 -31.08 -10.70 -4.43
CA LYS A 210 -31.78 -11.70 -3.61
C LYS A 210 -31.42 -13.13 -4.05
N SER A 211 -31.42 -13.39 -5.36
CA SER A 211 -31.08 -14.72 -5.89
C SER A 211 -29.62 -15.14 -5.64
N LEU A 212 -28.71 -14.18 -5.46
CA LEU A 212 -27.32 -14.48 -5.08
C LEU A 212 -27.20 -14.95 -3.63
N HIS A 213 -28.03 -14.43 -2.72
CA HIS A 213 -28.01 -14.79 -1.31
C HIS A 213 -28.81 -16.05 -0.97
N GLU A 214 -29.71 -16.49 -1.86
CA GLU A 214 -30.50 -17.71 -1.67
C GLU A 214 -29.74 -18.99 -2.09
N LYS A 215 -28.62 -18.85 -2.81
CA LYS A 215 -27.74 -19.94 -3.26
C LYS A 215 -26.64 -20.22 -2.25
#